data_AF-A0AA46PXU5-F1
#
_entry.id   AF-A0AA46PXU5-F1
#
_cell.length_a   1.000
_cell.length_b   1.000
_cell.length_c   1.000
_cell.angle_alpha   90.00
_cell.angle_beta   90.00
_cell.angle_gamma   90.00
#
_symmetry.space_group_name_H-M   'P 1'
#
loop_
_entity.id
_entity.type
_entity.pdbx_description
1 polymer ?
#
loop_
_entity_poly.entity_id
_entity_poly.type
_entity_poly.pdbx_seq_one_letter_code
_entity_poly.pdbx_strand_id
1 'polypeptide(L)'
;MNITDAVGQLHKSGIKANSEDVERWIEEGKIKAERSARRQVSYSIKMKDLADFIIQEKEVLYRQKLEGVLLQVKDLKGQIEILNTRVQIEESKVKSLKKMIQAQKLIVDEEIKPAKLLDLKPDEDLQIVRKEFKKLLKALHPDRGGDERLFKVFNEHYKNIF
;
A
#
# COMPACT_ATOMS: atom_id res chain seq x y z
N MET A 1 43.60 8.83 31.45
CA MET A 1 42.49 8.19 32.19
C MET A 1 42.72 6.69 32.19
N ASN A 2 42.18 5.96 33.16
CA ASN A 2 42.27 4.49 33.16
C ASN A 2 41.14 3.89 32.29
N ILE A 3 41.11 2.56 32.14
CA ILE A 3 40.08 1.87 31.36
C ILE A 3 38.69 2.06 31.96
N THR A 4 38.55 2.04 33.29
CA THR A 4 37.26 2.21 33.96
C THR A 4 36.64 3.58 33.65
N ASP A 5 37.46 4.63 33.65
CA ASP A 5 37.05 5.98 33.26
C ASP A 5 36.62 6.01 31.78
N ALA A 6 37.36 5.32 30.91
CA ALA A 6 37.07 5.25 29.49
C ALA A 6 35.74 4.52 29.21
N VAL A 7 35.46 3.41 29.90
CA VAL A 7 34.16 2.72 29.87
C VAL A 7 33.04 3.68 30.26
N GLY A 8 33.23 4.46 31.33
CA GLY A 8 32.25 5.46 31.76
C GLY A 8 31.97 6.52 30.68
N GLN A 9 32.99 6.98 29.96
CA GLN A 9 32.83 7.94 28.85
C GLN A 9 32.17 7.33 27.61
N LEU A 10 32.48 6.08 27.29
CA LEU A 10 31.84 5.33 26.21
C LEU A 10 30.35 5.16 26.48
N HIS A 11 29.98 4.77 27.71
CA HIS A 11 28.59 4.65 28.13
C HIS A 11 27.83 5.98 28.05
N LYS A 12 28.42 7.09 28.53
CA LYS A 12 27.85 8.43 28.39
C LYS A 12 27.64 8.82 26.93
N SER A 13 28.46 8.29 26.04
CA SER A 13 28.38 8.52 24.61
C SER A 13 27.39 7.59 23.90
N GLY A 14 26.78 6.64 24.61
CA GLY A 14 25.84 5.66 24.07
C GLY A 14 26.49 4.42 23.44
N ILE A 15 27.80 4.23 23.63
CA ILE A 15 28.55 3.04 23.19
C ILE A 15 28.59 2.08 24.38
N LYS A 16 27.98 0.90 24.24
CA LYS A 16 28.00 -0.15 25.27
C LYS A 16 29.34 -0.89 25.19
N ALA A 17 30.14 -0.84 26.25
CA ALA A 17 31.45 -1.47 26.30
C ALA A 17 31.80 -1.86 27.74
N ASN A 18 32.51 -2.97 27.92
CA ASN A 18 33.11 -3.32 29.21
C ASN A 18 34.64 -3.07 29.18
N SER A 19 35.32 -3.34 30.30
CA SER A 19 36.78 -3.14 30.38
C SER A 19 37.55 -4.03 29.41
N GLU A 20 37.11 -5.27 29.19
CA GLU A 20 37.73 -6.21 28.25
C GLU A 20 37.61 -5.72 26.80
N ASP A 21 36.47 -5.11 26.44
CA ASP A 21 36.26 -4.52 25.12
C ASP A 21 37.25 -3.37 24.87
N VAL A 22 37.45 -2.51 25.87
CA VAL A 22 38.39 -1.39 25.77
C VAL A 22 39.83 -1.88 25.69
N GLU A 23 40.21 -2.89 26.48
CA GLU A 23 41.54 -3.51 26.39
C GLU A 23 41.75 -4.15 25.00
N ARG A 24 40.78 -4.90 24.50
CA ARG A 24 40.82 -5.47 23.15
C ARG A 24 40.96 -4.39 22.09
N TRP A 25 40.24 -3.27 22.18
CA TRP A 25 40.36 -2.17 21.22
C TRP A 25 41.71 -1.44 21.29
N ILE A 26 42.35 -1.41 22.46
CA ILE A 26 43.73 -0.90 22.59
C ILE A 26 44.70 -1.86 21.90
N GLU A 27 44.56 -3.17 22.13
CA GLU A 27 45.41 -4.21 21.53
C GLU A 27 45.25 -4.29 20.01
N GLU A 28 44.02 -4.10 19.51
CA GLU A 28 43.71 -3.98 18.08
C GLU A 28 44.18 -2.65 17.46
N GLY A 29 44.71 -1.73 18.27
CA GLY A 29 45.20 -0.42 17.82
C GLY A 29 44.11 0.59 17.46
N LYS A 30 42.85 0.30 17.79
CA LYS A 30 41.69 1.20 17.57
C LYS A 30 41.70 2.37 18.55
N ILE A 31 42.18 2.15 19.77
CA ILE A 31 42.35 3.19 20.79
C ILE A 31 43.84 3.31 21.11
N LYS A 32 44.41 4.50 20.94
CA LYS A 32 45.79 4.75 21.36
C LYS A 32 45.86 4.88 22.88
N ALA A 33 46.71 4.07 23.50
CA ALA A 33 46.96 4.10 24.93
C ALA A 33 48.44 3.78 25.23
N GLU A 34 48.92 4.27 26.37
CA GLU A 34 50.26 4.00 26.88
C GLU A 34 50.16 2.99 28.03
N ARG A 35 51.04 1.97 28.07
CA ARG A 35 51.10 1.06 29.23
C ARG A 35 51.50 1.84 30.47
N SER A 36 50.76 1.67 31.56
CA SER A 36 51.10 2.35 32.80
C SER A 36 52.16 1.58 33.58
N ALA A 37 53.12 2.29 34.16
CA ALA A 37 54.12 1.71 35.06
C ALA A 37 53.54 1.39 36.47
N ARG A 38 52.29 1.76 36.74
CA ARG A 38 51.64 1.54 38.04
C ARG A 38 51.02 0.15 38.08
N ARG A 39 51.34 -0.65 39.10
CA ARG A 39 50.86 -2.04 39.27
C ARG A 39 49.33 -2.23 39.19
N GLN A 40 48.54 -1.20 39.47
CA GLN A 40 47.07 -1.27 39.49
C GLN A 40 46.37 -0.72 38.24
N VAL A 41 47.10 -0.20 37.24
CA VAL A 41 46.53 0.34 36.01
C VAL A 41 47.26 -0.31 34.84
N SER A 42 46.56 -1.01 33.96
CA SER A 42 47.17 -1.62 32.77
C SER A 42 47.50 -0.56 31.70
N TYR A 43 46.56 0.34 31.41
CA TYR A 43 46.68 1.34 30.35
C TYR A 43 46.27 2.75 30.78
N SER A 44 46.93 3.75 30.19
CA SER A 44 46.62 5.18 30.29
C SER A 44 46.18 5.70 28.92
N ILE A 45 44.91 6.10 28.82
CA ILE A 45 44.29 6.59 27.58
C ILE A 45 44.19 8.13 27.64
N LYS A 46 44.55 8.83 26.56
CA LYS A 46 44.36 10.28 26.46
C LYS A 46 42.92 10.57 26.03
N MET A 47 42.35 11.66 26.56
CA MET A 47 40.97 12.04 26.25
C MET A 47 40.73 12.24 24.75
N LYS A 48 41.73 12.80 24.05
CA LYS A 48 41.66 13.01 22.60
C LYS A 48 41.52 11.69 21.85
N ASP A 49 42.37 10.70 22.15
CA ASP A 49 42.36 9.41 21.45
C ASP A 49 41.04 8.66 21.68
N LEU A 50 40.47 8.74 22.90
CA LEU A 50 39.16 8.18 23.18
C LEU A 50 38.03 8.93 22.46
N ALA A 51 38.10 10.26 22.41
CA ALA A 51 37.11 11.08 21.70
C ALA A 51 37.13 10.80 20.19
N ASP A 52 38.31 10.68 19.59
CA ASP A 52 38.48 10.35 18.17
C ASP A 52 37.85 8.98 17.86
N PHE A 53 38.09 7.97 18.72
CA PHE A 53 37.44 6.66 18.61
C PHE A 53 35.91 6.74 18.71
N ILE A 54 35.37 7.49 19.68
CA ILE A 54 33.92 7.68 19.85
C ILE A 54 33.30 8.32 18.61
N ILE A 55 33.96 9.34 18.04
CA ILE A 55 33.50 10.02 16.84
C ILE A 55 33.46 9.04 15.67
N GLN A 56 34.52 8.26 15.48
CA GLN A 56 34.62 7.27 14.40
C GLN A 56 33.53 6.19 14.50
N GLU A 57 33.31 5.62 15.68
CA GLU A 57 32.26 4.61 15.91
C GLU A 57 30.86 5.17 15.61
N LYS A 58 30.59 6.41 16.06
CA LYS A 58 29.31 7.07 15.76
C LYS A 58 29.14 7.35 14.28
N GLU A 59 30.20 7.75 13.58
CA GLU A 59 30.15 8.01 12.15
C GLU A 59 29.83 6.74 11.36
N VAL A 60 30.41 5.60 11.73
CA VAL A 60 30.08 4.28 11.14
C VAL A 60 28.61 3.94 11.39
N LEU A 61 28.14 4.05 12.63
CA LEU A 61 26.75 3.78 12.99
C LEU A 61 25.77 4.67 12.19
N TYR A 62 26.05 5.97 12.10
CA TYR A 62 25.17 6.90 11.38
C TYR A 62 25.21 6.68 9.88
N ARG A 63 26.35 6.32 9.28
CA ARG A 63 26.43 5.93 7.87
C ARG A 63 25.56 4.71 7.57
N GLN A 64 25.66 3.66 8.39
CA GLN A 64 24.84 2.45 8.24
C GLN A 64 23.34 2.76 8.37
N LYS A 65 22.96 3.58 9.36
CA LYS A 65 21.56 4.01 9.53
C LYS A 65 21.07 4.82 8.32
N LEU A 66 21.89 5.75 7.83
CA LEU A 66 21.55 6.57 6.66
C LEU A 66 21.34 5.70 5.42
N GLU A 67 22.23 4.74 5.18
CA GLU A 67 22.11 3.80 4.06
C GLU A 67 20.81 2.97 4.15
N GLY A 68 20.48 2.47 5.34
CA GLY A 68 19.21 1.78 5.59
C GLY A 68 17.98 2.65 5.31
N VAL A 69 18.00 3.91 5.76
CA VAL A 69 16.92 4.88 5.50
C VAL A 69 16.82 5.20 4.01
N LEU A 70 17.94 5.34 3.29
CA LEU A 70 17.93 5.62 1.86
C LEU A 70 17.32 4.46 1.06
N LEU A 71 17.60 3.21 1.45
CA LEU A 71 16.97 2.04 0.85
C LEU A 71 15.45 2.04 1.08
N GLN A 72 15.00 2.36 2.30
CA GLN A 72 13.57 2.47 2.61
C GLN A 72 12.89 3.59 1.82
N VAL A 73 13.53 4.75 1.69
CA VAL A 73 13.01 5.88 0.88
C VAL A 73 12.88 5.48 -0.58
N LYS A 74 13.84 4.74 -1.13
CA LYS A 74 13.79 4.24 -2.50
C LYS A 74 12.62 3.27 -2.70
N ASP A 75 12.43 2.34 -1.79
CA ASP A 75 11.32 1.38 -1.84
C ASP A 75 9.96 2.07 -1.74
N LEU A 76 9.79 2.97 -0.77
CA LEU A 76 8.55 3.74 -0.59
C LEU A 76 8.21 4.59 -1.82
N LYS A 77 9.21 5.19 -2.49
CA LYS A 77 9.00 5.91 -3.76
C LYS A 77 8.43 4.98 -4.84
N GLY A 78 8.99 3.78 -4.98
CA GLY A 78 8.47 2.79 -5.93
C GLY A 78 7.03 2.37 -5.63
N GLN A 79 6.69 2.18 -4.34
CA GLN A 79 5.32 1.87 -3.93
C GLN A 79 4.35 3.01 -4.25
N ILE A 80 4.75 4.27 -4.03
CA ILE A 80 3.95 5.46 -4.36
C ILE A 80 3.68 5.54 -5.87
N GLU A 81 4.69 5.28 -6.71
CA GLU A 81 4.52 5.27 -8.17
C GLU A 81 3.50 4.23 -8.63
N ILE A 82 3.59 3.00 -8.11
CA ILE A 82 2.64 1.92 -8.41
C ILE A 82 1.21 2.31 -7.99
N LEU A 83 1.05 2.89 -6.80
CA LEU A 83 -0.25 3.34 -6.29
C LEU A 83 -0.83 4.46 -7.16
N ASN A 84 -0.02 5.44 -7.56
CA ASN A 84 -0.45 6.52 -8.44
C ASN A 84 -0.93 6.00 -9.79
N THR A 85 -0.22 5.05 -10.40
CA THR A 85 -0.67 4.41 -11.66
C THR A 85 -2.01 3.70 -11.47
N ARG A 86 -2.21 2.98 -10.36
CA ARG A 86 -3.50 2.32 -10.07
C ARG A 86 -4.63 3.32 -9.93
N VAL A 87 -4.41 4.42 -9.21
CA VAL A 87 -5.41 5.50 -9.04
C VAL A 87 -5.81 6.06 -10.41
N GLN A 88 -4.85 6.37 -11.28
CA GLN A 88 -5.14 6.89 -12.63
C GLN A 88 -5.96 5.92 -13.49
N ILE A 89 -5.68 4.61 -13.38
CA ILE A 89 -6.45 3.56 -14.06
C ILE A 89 -7.90 3.57 -13.55
N GLU A 90 -8.10 3.58 -12.24
CA GLU A 90 -9.44 3.58 -11.65
C GLU A 90 -10.21 4.87 -11.97
N GLU A 91 -9.57 6.04 -11.94
CA GLU A 91 -10.17 7.30 -12.37
C GLU A 91 -10.62 7.24 -13.84
N SER A 92 -9.80 6.66 -14.71
CA SER A 92 -10.12 6.48 -16.13
C SER A 92 -11.31 5.54 -16.32
N LYS A 93 -11.40 4.45 -15.55
CA LYS A 93 -12.56 3.54 -15.56
C LYS A 93 -13.83 4.25 -15.09
N VAL A 94 -13.76 5.00 -13.99
CA VAL A 94 -14.89 5.78 -13.47
C VAL A 94 -15.38 6.79 -14.52
N LYS A 95 -14.46 7.50 -15.19
CA LYS A 95 -14.79 8.44 -16.26
C LYS A 95 -15.51 7.73 -17.42
N SER A 96 -15.03 6.55 -17.83
CA SER A 96 -15.67 5.75 -18.88
C SER A 96 -17.05 5.27 -18.47
N LEU A 97 -17.23 4.76 -17.25
CA LEU A 97 -18.52 4.34 -16.72
C LEU A 97 -19.52 5.49 -16.65
N LYS A 98 -19.09 6.69 -16.22
CA LYS A 98 -19.94 7.90 -16.24
C LYS A 98 -20.43 8.22 -17.64
N LYS A 99 -19.57 8.12 -18.66
CA LYS A 99 -19.96 8.31 -20.07
C LYS A 99 -20.96 7.25 -20.53
N MET A 100 -20.75 5.98 -20.17
CA MET A 100 -21.69 4.90 -20.50
C MET A 100 -23.06 5.13 -19.88
N ILE A 101 -23.12 5.54 -18.61
CA ILE A 101 -24.38 5.86 -17.93
C ILE A 101 -25.07 7.05 -18.60
N GLN A 102 -24.33 8.10 -18.98
CA GLN A 102 -24.90 9.24 -19.72
C GLN A 102 -25.47 8.80 -21.07
N ALA A 103 -24.75 7.96 -21.82
CA ALA A 103 -25.24 7.40 -23.07
C ALA A 103 -26.50 6.55 -22.87
N GLN A 104 -26.57 5.74 -21.81
CA GLN A 104 -27.79 5.00 -21.46
C GLN A 104 -28.96 5.91 -21.11
N LYS A 105 -28.74 6.97 -20.32
CA LYS A 105 -29.81 7.94 -19.99
C LYS A 105 -30.39 8.59 -21.24
N LEU A 106 -29.55 8.96 -22.21
CA LEU A 106 -30.01 9.49 -23.50
C LEU A 106 -30.84 8.49 -24.31
N ILE A 107 -30.63 7.18 -24.12
CA ILE A 107 -31.43 6.13 -24.77
C ILE A 107 -32.77 5.91 -24.03
N VAL A 108 -32.81 6.12 -22.72
CA VAL A 108 -34.00 5.90 -21.88
C VAL A 108 -35.04 7.02 -22.02
N ASP A 109 -34.68 8.19 -22.54
CA ASP A 109 -35.62 9.30 -22.78
C ASP A 109 -36.61 9.03 -23.95
N GLU A 110 -36.41 7.99 -24.77
CA GLU A 110 -37.50 7.48 -25.60
C GLU A 110 -38.45 6.64 -24.72
N GLU A 111 -39.71 7.05 -24.57
CA GLU A 111 -40.76 6.20 -23.99
C GLU A 111 -40.77 4.84 -24.71
N ILE A 112 -40.18 3.83 -24.09
CA ILE A 112 -40.16 2.46 -24.63
C ILE A 112 -41.59 1.93 -24.53
N LYS A 113 -42.35 2.09 -25.61
CA LYS A 113 -43.66 1.45 -25.72
C LYS A 113 -43.49 -0.07 -25.59
N PRO A 114 -44.31 -0.75 -24.75
CA PRO A 114 -44.20 -2.20 -24.54
C PRO A 114 -44.26 -3.02 -25.83
N ALA A 115 -45.03 -2.55 -26.82
CA ALA A 115 -45.09 -3.16 -28.15
C ALA A 115 -43.75 -3.06 -28.90
N LYS A 116 -43.07 -1.90 -28.85
CA LYS A 116 -41.74 -1.68 -29.48
C LYS A 116 -40.68 -2.60 -28.85
N LEU A 117 -40.76 -2.86 -27.54
CA LEU A 117 -39.85 -3.78 -26.84
C LEU A 117 -39.99 -5.24 -27.30
N LEU A 118 -41.19 -5.63 -27.74
CA LEU A 118 -41.52 -6.98 -28.19
C LEU A 118 -41.52 -7.12 -29.72
N ASP A 119 -41.03 -6.10 -30.44
CA ASP A 119 -41.07 -6.01 -31.91
C ASP A 119 -42.50 -6.16 -32.48
N LEU A 120 -43.50 -5.69 -31.72
CA LEU A 120 -44.91 -5.65 -32.09
C LEU A 120 -45.27 -4.26 -32.63
N LYS A 121 -46.34 -4.18 -33.43
CA LYS A 121 -46.80 -2.88 -33.96
C LYS A 121 -47.26 -1.96 -32.80
N PRO A 122 -47.04 -0.63 -32.89
CA PRO A 122 -47.31 0.30 -31.79
C PRO A 122 -48.76 0.33 -31.28
N ASP A 123 -49.72 -0.04 -32.14
CA ASP A 123 -51.16 -0.02 -31.88
C ASP A 123 -51.76 -1.43 -31.67
N GLU A 124 -50.92 -2.45 -31.43
CA GLU A 124 -51.38 -3.79 -31.09
C GLU A 124 -52.19 -3.80 -29.79
N ASP A 125 -53.18 -4.69 -29.72
CA ASP A 125 -54.02 -4.86 -28.54
C ASP A 125 -53.15 -5.22 -27.31
N LEU A 126 -53.40 -4.51 -26.20
CA LEU A 126 -52.78 -4.75 -24.89
C LEU A 126 -52.89 -6.22 -24.46
N GLN A 127 -53.92 -6.97 -24.87
CA GLN A 127 -54.02 -8.40 -24.60
C GLN A 127 -52.95 -9.22 -25.33
N ILE A 128 -52.64 -8.87 -26.58
CA ILE A 128 -51.60 -9.52 -27.38
C ILE A 128 -50.23 -9.19 -26.80
N VAL A 129 -49.99 -7.91 -26.49
CA VAL A 129 -48.76 -7.45 -25.82
C VAL A 129 -48.55 -8.20 -24.51
N ARG A 130 -49.59 -8.32 -23.66
CA ARG A 130 -49.52 -9.05 -22.39
C ARG A 130 -49.19 -10.53 -22.58
N LYS A 131 -49.73 -11.16 -23.62
CA LYS A 131 -49.50 -12.58 -23.93
C LYS A 131 -48.05 -12.82 -24.36
N GLU A 132 -47.52 -11.99 -25.25
CA GLU A 132 -46.12 -12.10 -25.69
C GLU A 132 -45.15 -11.78 -24.55
N PHE A 133 -45.45 -10.79 -23.72
CA PHE A 133 -44.65 -10.48 -22.53
C PHE A 133 -44.60 -11.66 -21.54
N LYS A 134 -45.73 -12.34 -21.33
CA LYS A 134 -45.78 -13.56 -20.50
C LYS A 134 -44.97 -14.71 -21.09
N LYS A 135 -44.90 -14.85 -22.41
CA LYS A 135 -44.03 -15.86 -23.05
C LYS A 135 -42.55 -15.54 -22.80
N LEU A 136 -42.17 -14.28 -22.94
CA LEU A 136 -40.81 -13.81 -22.65
C LEU A 136 -40.43 -14.12 -21.19
N LEU A 137 -41.26 -13.75 -20.22
CA LEU A 137 -41.01 -14.08 -18.80
C LEU A 137 -40.93 -15.58 -18.55
N LYS A 138 -41.77 -16.38 -19.21
CA LYS A 138 -41.72 -17.84 -19.14
C LYS A 138 -40.44 -18.45 -19.72
N ALA A 139 -39.83 -17.80 -20.71
CA ALA A 139 -38.55 -18.23 -21.29
C ALA A 139 -37.36 -17.78 -20.43
N LEU A 140 -37.45 -16.59 -19.82
CA LEU A 140 -36.41 -16.03 -18.96
C LEU A 140 -36.42 -16.61 -17.53
N HIS A 141 -37.44 -17.38 -17.15
CA HIS A 141 -37.57 -17.86 -15.77
C HIS A 141 -36.39 -18.74 -15.32
N PRO A 142 -35.77 -18.49 -14.15
CA PRO A 142 -34.63 -19.26 -13.63
C PRO A 142 -34.89 -20.77 -13.53
N ASP A 143 -36.08 -21.16 -13.05
CA ASP A 143 -36.49 -22.58 -12.97
C ASP A 143 -36.54 -23.31 -14.32
N ARG A 144 -36.44 -22.58 -15.44
CA ARG A 144 -36.40 -23.12 -16.79
C ARG A 144 -35.04 -22.95 -17.46
N GLY A 145 -34.01 -22.61 -16.68
CA GLY A 145 -32.66 -22.33 -17.17
C GLY A 145 -32.51 -20.93 -17.80
N GLY A 146 -33.47 -20.03 -17.58
CA GLY A 146 -33.39 -18.64 -18.05
C GLY A 146 -32.55 -17.74 -17.12
N ASP A 147 -32.18 -16.56 -17.62
CA ASP A 147 -31.36 -15.60 -16.89
C ASP A 147 -32.19 -14.85 -15.83
N GLU A 148 -31.86 -15.07 -14.55
CA GLU A 148 -32.54 -14.44 -13.40
C GLU A 148 -32.51 -12.91 -13.43
N ARG A 149 -31.42 -12.31 -13.90
CA ARG A 149 -31.28 -10.85 -13.95
C ARG A 149 -32.23 -10.27 -14.99
N LEU A 150 -32.25 -10.87 -16.18
CA LEU A 150 -33.19 -10.49 -17.23
C LEU A 150 -34.64 -10.74 -16.79
N PHE A 151 -34.91 -11.89 -16.17
CA PHE A 151 -36.24 -12.17 -15.63
C PHE A 151 -36.73 -11.08 -14.66
N LYS A 152 -35.88 -10.64 -13.72
CA LYS A 152 -36.21 -9.57 -12.77
C LYS A 152 -36.54 -8.26 -13.49
N VAL A 153 -35.67 -7.81 -14.41
CA VAL A 153 -35.87 -6.57 -15.17
C VAL A 153 -37.16 -6.60 -15.97
N PHE A 154 -37.39 -7.65 -16.76
CA PHE A 154 -38.61 -7.76 -17.56
C PHE A 154 -39.86 -7.93 -16.68
N ASN A 155 -39.77 -8.61 -15.53
CA ASN A 155 -40.90 -8.77 -14.63
C ASN A 155 -41.30 -7.44 -13.98
N GLU A 156 -40.34 -6.58 -13.66
CA GLU A 156 -40.61 -5.21 -13.20
C GLU A 156 -41.32 -4.39 -14.27
N HIS A 157 -40.85 -4.43 -15.52
CA HIS A 157 -41.55 -3.77 -16.63
C HIS A 157 -42.98 -4.29 -16.79
N TYR A 158 -43.18 -5.62 -16.77
CA TYR A 158 -44.50 -6.23 -16.88
C TYR A 158 -45.47 -5.71 -15.81
N LYS A 159 -45.04 -5.64 -14.54
CA LYS A 159 -45.86 -5.14 -13.42
C LYS A 159 -46.15 -3.64 -13.48
N ASN A 160 -45.25 -2.86 -14.08
CA ASN A 160 -45.45 -1.42 -14.25
C ASN A 160 -46.43 -1.12 -15.40
N ILE A 161 -46.61 -2.06 -16.33
CA ILE A 161 -47.51 -1.92 -17.50
C ILE A 161 -48.90 -2.54 -17.23
N PHE A 162 -48.97 -3.68 -16.51
CA PHE A 162 -50.17 -4.51 -16.34
C PHE A 162 -50.40 -4.96 -14.89
#